data_AF-A0A353DGG2-F1
#
_entry.id   AF-A0A353DGG2-F1
#
_cell.length_a   1.000
_cell.length_b   1.000
_cell.length_c   1.000
_cell.angle_alpha   90.00
_cell.angle_beta   90.00
_cell.angle_gamma   90.00
#
_symmetry.space_group_name_H-M   'P 1'
#
loop_
_entity.id
_entity.type
_entity.pdbx_description
1 polymer ?
#
loop_
_entity_poly.entity_id
_entity_poly.type
_entity_poly.pdbx_seq_one_letter_code
_entity_poly.pdbx_strand_id
1 'polypeptide(L)'
;GFDNHGNIFEAMRNHGGVMDPAIASLISDLKANGKLEKTLVVVLSEFGRTPRINDGGGRDHWARVFSCMMAGGGIKGGSIVGASDEDGMDPAERPVKVADLHAT
;
A
#
# COMPACT_ATOMS: atom_id res chain seq x y z
N GLY A 1 -7.41 -13.61 -7.84
CA GLY A 1 -7.23 -13.15 -6.44
C GLY A 1 -5.92 -12.39 -6.33
N PHE A 2 -5.44 -12.09 -5.12
CA PHE A 2 -4.14 -11.43 -4.89
C PHE A 2 -3.00 -12.41 -4.57
N ASP A 3 -3.21 -13.68 -4.90
CA ASP A 3 -2.21 -14.73 -4.76
C ASP A 3 -1.20 -14.65 -5.92
N ASN A 4 -0.13 -13.89 -5.71
CA ASN A 4 0.86 -13.59 -6.73
C ASN A 4 2.16 -14.39 -6.56
N HIS A 5 2.07 -15.65 -6.12
CA HIS A 5 3.23 -16.56 -6.08
C HIS A 5 3.68 -17.02 -7.48
N GLY A 6 2.91 -16.72 -8.53
CA GLY A 6 3.32 -16.83 -9.93
C GLY A 6 2.76 -15.68 -10.79
N ASN A 7 3.29 -15.51 -12.00
CA ASN A 7 2.86 -14.51 -13.00
C ASN A 7 2.65 -13.08 -12.44
N ILE A 8 3.55 -12.61 -11.57
CA ILE A 8 3.37 -11.35 -10.83
C ILE A 8 3.20 -10.14 -11.75
N PHE A 9 3.88 -10.10 -12.89
CA PHE A 9 3.88 -8.92 -13.76
C PHE A 9 2.52 -8.69 -14.43
N GLU A 10 1.89 -9.75 -14.95
CA GLU A 10 0.57 -9.63 -15.53
C GLU A 10 -0.49 -9.42 -14.45
N ALA A 11 -0.41 -10.16 -13.35
CA ALA A 11 -1.32 -10.01 -12.22
C ALA A 11 -1.31 -8.57 -11.68
N MET A 12 -0.14 -7.98 -11.43
CA MET A 12 -0.02 -6.61 -10.93
C MET A 12 -0.48 -5.56 -11.94
N ARG A 13 -0.26 -5.75 -13.24
CA ARG A 13 -0.84 -4.85 -14.26
C ARG A 13 -2.36 -4.87 -14.24
N ASN A 14 -2.96 -6.06 -14.16
CA ASN A 14 -4.42 -6.22 -14.12
C ASN A 14 -5.01 -5.68 -12.81
N HIS A 15 -4.38 -5.96 -11.67
CA HIS A 15 -4.81 -5.42 -10.38
C HIS A 15 -4.66 -3.90 -10.31
N GLY A 16 -3.50 -3.37 -10.72
CA GLY A 16 -3.22 -1.93 -10.73
C GLY A 16 -4.21 -1.18 -11.62
N GLY A 17 -4.52 -1.71 -12.81
CA GLY A 17 -5.47 -1.10 -13.74
C GLY A 17 -6.91 -1.01 -13.20
N VAL A 18 -7.27 -1.81 -12.19
CA VAL A 18 -8.58 -1.74 -11.52
C VAL A 18 -8.50 -0.91 -10.24
N MET A 19 -7.48 -1.16 -9.41
CA MET A 19 -7.37 -0.60 -8.07
C MET A 19 -7.03 0.88 -8.08
N ASP A 20 -6.10 1.32 -8.93
CA ASP A 20 -5.68 2.71 -9.03
C ASP A 20 -6.83 3.68 -9.36
N PRO A 21 -7.59 3.49 -10.46
CA PRO A 21 -8.72 4.38 -10.76
C PRO A 21 -9.85 4.27 -9.75
N ALA A 22 -10.07 3.11 -9.13
CA ALA A 22 -11.11 2.93 -8.10
C ALA A 22 -10.79 3.75 -6.84
N ILE A 23 -9.56 3.66 -6.33
CA ILE A 23 -9.08 4.46 -5.19
C ILE A 23 -9.10 5.94 -5.53
N ALA A 24 -8.60 6.31 -6.72
CA ALA A 24 -8.58 7.71 -7.16
C ALA A 24 -9.99 8.31 -7.25
N SER A 25 -10.96 7.55 -7.77
CA SER A 25 -12.36 7.97 -7.88
C SER A 25 -12.98 8.16 -6.49
N LEU A 26 -12.81 7.18 -5.58
CA LEU A 26 -13.31 7.29 -4.21
C LEU A 26 -12.78 8.54 -3.50
N ILE A 27 -11.46 8.78 -3.56
CA ILE A 27 -10.84 9.95 -2.92
C ILE A 27 -11.35 11.24 -3.56
N SER A 28 -11.47 11.28 -4.89
CA SER A 28 -11.94 12.45 -5.63
C SER A 28 -13.39 12.79 -5.29
N ASP A 29 -14.27 11.79 -5.21
CA ASP A 29 -15.69 11.97 -4.88
C ASP A 29 -15.88 12.42 -3.43
N LEU A 30 -15.13 11.84 -2.50
CA LEU A 30 -15.11 12.29 -1.10
C LEU A 30 -14.64 13.74 -1.00
N LYS A 31 -13.63 14.13 -1.78
CA LYS A 31 -13.12 15.50 -1.81
C LYS A 31 -14.13 16.47 -2.40
N ALA A 32 -14.74 16.13 -3.53
CA ALA A 32 -15.70 16.98 -4.24
C ALA A 32 -16.94 17.30 -3.38
N ASN A 33 -17.32 16.38 -2.49
CA ASN A 33 -18.47 16.55 -1.59
C ASN A 33 -18.08 17.02 -0.18
N GLY A 34 -16.84 17.47 0.04
CA GLY A 34 -16.35 17.95 1.34
C GLY A 34 -16.32 16.88 2.43
N LYS A 35 -16.45 15.60 2.09
CA LYS A 35 -16.47 14.48 3.05
C LYS A 35 -15.07 14.00 3.41
N LEU A 36 -14.09 14.19 2.53
CA LEU A 36 -12.72 13.73 2.75
C LEU A 36 -12.09 14.34 4.02
N GLU A 37 -12.49 15.55 4.42
CA GLU A 37 -11.99 16.20 5.64
C GLU A 37 -12.32 15.41 6.92
N LYS A 38 -13.43 14.69 6.93
CA LYS A 38 -13.92 13.90 8.07
C LYS A 38 -13.88 12.39 7.85
N THR A 39 -13.25 11.94 6.76
CA THR A 39 -13.15 10.52 6.41
C THR A 39 -11.69 10.19 6.13
N LEU A 40 -11.13 9.28 6.93
CA LEU A 40 -9.82 8.69 6.66
C LEU A 40 -10.01 7.44 5.79
N VAL A 41 -9.42 7.47 4.60
CA VAL A 41 -9.29 6.31 3.72
C VAL A 41 -7.94 5.67 4.01
N VAL A 42 -7.94 4.38 4.38
CA VAL A 42 -6.74 3.60 4.65
C VAL A 42 -6.69 2.42 3.67
N VAL A 43 -5.59 2.31 2.94
CA VAL A 43 -5.28 1.16 2.08
C VAL A 43 -4.04 0.48 2.65
N LEU A 44 -4.27 -0.72 3.19
CA LEU A 44 -3.30 -1.49 3.96
C LEU A 44 -3.32 -2.95 3.50
N SER A 45 -2.18 -3.63 3.66
CA SER A 45 -2.04 -5.08 3.48
C SER A 45 -1.59 -5.73 4.79
N GLU A 46 -1.77 -7.04 4.92
CA GLU A 46 -1.28 -7.82 6.07
C GLU A 46 0.24 -8.08 5.98
N PHE A 47 0.77 -8.10 4.75
CA PHE A 47 2.18 -8.32 4.44
C PHE A 47 2.55 -7.74 3.06
N GLY A 48 3.85 -7.61 2.82
CA GLY A 48 4.43 -7.29 1.52
C GLY A 48 4.83 -8.55 0.74
N ARG A 49 5.51 -8.34 -0.38
CA ARG A 49 6.06 -9.42 -1.20
C ARG A 49 7.56 -9.24 -1.34
N THR A 50 8.30 -10.34 -1.41
CA THR A 50 9.75 -10.28 -1.61
C THR A 50 10.08 -9.39 -2.82
N PRO A 51 11.13 -8.56 -2.78
CA PRO A 51 11.55 -7.77 -3.93
C PRO A 51 12.10 -8.66 -5.06
N ARG A 52 12.50 -9.89 -4.73
CA ARG A 52 13.00 -10.90 -5.69
C ARG A 52 11.88 -11.76 -6.26
N ILE A 53 12.03 -12.09 -7.55
CA ILE A 53 11.16 -13.02 -8.26
C ILE A 53 11.54 -14.45 -7.89
N ASN A 54 10.56 -15.28 -7.55
CA ASN A 54 10.76 -16.70 -7.25
C ASN A 54 10.76 -17.56 -8.54
N ASP A 55 11.07 -18.84 -8.41
CA ASP A 55 11.14 -19.78 -9.55
C ASP A 55 9.79 -19.96 -10.28
N GLY A 56 8.68 -19.62 -9.62
CA GLY A 56 7.34 -19.61 -10.21
C GLY A 56 6.99 -18.35 -11.00
N GLY A 57 7.92 -17.39 -11.13
CA GLY A 57 7.68 -16.11 -11.78
C GLY A 57 6.77 -15.18 -10.97
N GLY A 58 6.68 -15.39 -9.66
CA GLY A 58 5.94 -14.57 -8.71
C GLY A 58 6.82 -14.01 -7.61
N ARG A 59 6.23 -13.68 -6.46
CA ARG A 59 6.94 -13.22 -5.26
C ARG A 59 6.35 -13.86 -4.00
N ASP A 60 7.19 -14.12 -3.01
CA ASP A 60 6.79 -14.82 -1.77
C ASP A 60 6.27 -13.85 -0.71
N HIS A 61 5.60 -14.39 0.31
CA HIS A 61 5.14 -13.60 1.46
C HIS A 61 6.31 -12.94 2.19
N TRP A 62 6.14 -11.66 2.52
CA TRP A 62 7.18 -10.88 3.19
C TRP A 62 6.58 -9.89 4.20
N ALA A 63 6.41 -10.36 5.44
CA ALA A 63 5.77 -9.56 6.50
C ALA A 63 6.68 -8.44 7.07
N ARG A 64 7.96 -8.42 6.72
CA ARG A 64 8.96 -7.50 7.30
C ARG A 64 8.79 -6.06 6.82
N VAL A 65 8.35 -5.86 5.56
CA VAL A 65 8.21 -4.53 4.97
C VAL A 65 7.06 -4.50 3.96
N PHE A 66 6.22 -3.48 4.07
CA PHE A 66 5.11 -3.18 3.17
C PHE A 66 4.65 -1.73 3.37
N SER A 67 3.82 -1.24 2.44
CA SER A 67 3.35 0.14 2.45
C SER A 67 1.90 0.25 2.90
N CYS A 68 1.58 1.38 3.53
CA CYS A 68 0.22 1.81 3.83
C CYS A 68 -0.02 3.17 3.16
N MET A 69 -1.14 3.33 2.48
CA MET A 69 -1.58 4.61 1.94
C MET A 69 -2.73 5.16 2.78
N MET A 70 -2.67 6.45 3.12
CA MET A 70 -3.73 7.14 3.82
C MET A 70 -4.12 8.42 3.09
N ALA A 71 -5.41 8.77 3.10
CA ALA A 71 -5.92 10.03 2.55
C ALA A 71 -7.12 10.53 3.36
N GLY A 72 -7.22 11.85 3.54
CA GLY A 72 -8.34 12.48 4.26
C GLY A 72 -8.19 12.49 5.78
N GLY A 73 -9.28 12.76 6.50
CA GLY A 73 -9.27 12.85 7.97
C GLY A 73 -8.36 13.96 8.52
N GLY A 74 -8.11 15.01 7.74
CA GLY A 74 -7.25 16.13 8.11
C GLY A 74 -5.74 15.86 8.04
N ILE A 75 -5.29 14.69 7.58
CA ILE A 75 -3.87 14.41 7.43
C ILE A 75 -3.23 15.27 6.33
N LYS A 76 -1.97 15.68 6.54
CA LYS A 76 -1.21 16.42 5.53
C LYS A 76 -0.83 15.51 4.36
N GLY A 77 -1.50 15.68 3.22
CA GLY A 77 -1.17 14.98 1.96
C GLY A 77 0.23 15.33 1.43
N GLY A 78 0.74 14.50 0.51
CA GLY A 78 2.09 14.65 -0.05
C GLY A 78 3.22 14.34 0.95
N SER A 79 2.89 13.72 2.08
CA SER A 79 3.86 13.30 3.08
C SER A 79 4.27 11.85 2.84
N ILE A 80 5.56 11.56 2.99
CA ILE A 80 6.11 10.21 3.00
C ILE A 80 6.68 9.97 4.40
N VAL A 81 6.40 8.81 4.97
CA VAL A 81 6.88 8.42 6.31
C VAL A 81 7.65 7.13 6.18
N GLY A 82 8.96 7.21 6.43
CA GLY A 82 9.87 6.08 6.38
C GLY A 82 10.19 5.60 4.97
N ALA A 83 11.07 4.61 4.91
CA ALA A 83 11.55 3.99 3.68
C ALA A 83 12.06 2.57 3.97
N SER A 84 12.04 1.71 2.95
CA SER A 84 12.78 0.44 2.99
C SER A 84 14.28 0.69 2.82
N ASP A 85 15.09 -0.33 3.06
CA ASP A 85 16.46 -0.40 2.55
C ASP A 85 16.49 -0.37 1.01
N GLU A 86 17.70 -0.25 0.47
CA GLU A 86 17.95 -0.16 -0.98
C GLU A 86 17.46 -1.39 -1.76
N ASP A 87 17.41 -2.55 -1.10
CA ASP A 87 16.95 -3.82 -1.70
C ASP A 87 15.43 -4.02 -1.57
N GLY A 88 14.72 -3.22 -0.76
CA GLY A 88 13.30 -3.39 -0.45
C GLY A 88 13.01 -4.57 0.49
N MET A 89 13.99 -4.99 1.31
CA MET A 89 13.92 -6.17 2.17
C MET A 89 13.50 -5.84 3.60
N ASP A 90 13.93 -4.71 4.14
CA ASP A 90 13.63 -4.30 5.50
C ASP A 90 13.29 -2.81 5.61
N PRO A 91 12.57 -2.38 6.66
CA PRO A 91 12.43 -0.96 6.98
C PRO A 91 13.79 -0.38 7.39
N ALA A 92 14.20 0.72 6.76
CA ALA A 92 15.46 1.40 7.05
C ALA A 92 15.26 2.76 7.73
N GLU A 93 14.33 3.57 7.24
CA GLU A 93 14.04 4.89 7.81
C GLU A 93 12.68 4.86 8.53
N ARG A 94 12.66 5.39 9.76
CA ARG A 94 11.45 5.62 10.58
C ARG A 94 10.42 4.47 10.49
N PRO A 95 10.77 3.25 10.91
CA PRO A 95 9.87 2.11 10.87
C PRO A 95 8.61 2.37 11.69
N VAL A 96 7.46 1.96 11.14
CA VAL A 96 6.15 2.05 11.80
C VAL A 96 5.65 0.63 12.06
N LYS A 97 5.29 0.31 13.30
CA LYS A 97 4.72 -1.00 13.61
C LYS A 97 3.24 -1.02 13.23
N VAL A 98 2.71 -2.20 12.89
CA VAL A 98 1.28 -2.37 12.56
C VAL A 98 0.38 -1.89 13.70
N ALA A 99 0.77 -2.13 14.96
CA ALA A 99 0.02 -1.64 16.11
C ALA A 99 -0.07 -0.11 16.16
N ASP A 100 0.98 0.60 15.74
CA ASP A 100 1.02 2.06 15.73
C ASP A 100 0.04 2.65 14.70
N LEU A 101 -0.24 1.93 13.60
CA LEU A 101 -1.26 2.33 12.61
C LEU A 101 -2.70 2.27 13.19
N HIS A 102 -2.94 1.41 14.17
CA HIS A 102 -4.26 1.18 14.75
C HIS A 102 -4.49 1.93 16.08
N ALA A 103 -3.42 2.51 16.66
CA ALA A 103 -3.47 3.22 17.93
C ALA A 103 -4.09 4.63 17.83
N THR A 104 -4.88 4.90 16.79
CA THR A 104 -5.51 6.20 16.49
C THR A 104 -6.60 6.57 17.48
#